data_AF-A0ABD3MGJ3-F1
#
_entry.id   AF-A0ABD3MGJ3-F1
#
_cell.length_a   1.000
_cell.length_b   1.000
_cell.length_c   1.000
_cell.angle_alpha   90.00
_cell.angle_beta   90.00
_cell.angle_gamma   90.00
#
_symmetry.space_group_name_H-M   'P 1'
#
loop_
_entity.id
_entity.type
_entity.pdbx_description
1 polymer ?
#
loop_
_entity_poly.entity_id
_entity_poly.type
_entity_poly.pdbx_seq_one_letter_code
_entity_poly.pdbx_strand_id
1 'polypeptide(L)'
;MLMSAGHDGRVRAWDFRCRGGGGGGGGASLSYSAAAAWSAGLTSANERAASVGYGGALVAVGTDMSRVSFLDPRRATSMGGGGGGPGPLLGSYVDAHMDDVSCVRFGNAVGGGGGRTVLASTSEDGLIVVHDPTMPTEERALISVLNVGSPVRRAGFFGPGGEGIYALTRSETMSAYHWDSGQKVRDVGGGAGLRRTLSDAGGHRGCIRDFGWIDGGGGGRRLVTGGEDARLCEWDLSKNDHADVVGGGASGGRARSTRGTVGNDFGGRKGKKKFGSPY
;
A
#
# COMPACT_ATOMS: atom_id res chain seq x y z
N MET A 1 4.52 -15.30 5.55
CA MET A 1 5.79 -14.58 5.41
C MET A 1 5.50 -13.09 5.49
N LEU A 2 6.18 -12.35 6.36
CA LEU A 2 6.18 -10.88 6.36
C LEU A 2 7.38 -10.42 5.57
N MET A 3 7.26 -9.30 4.85
CA MET A 3 8.37 -8.66 4.17
C MET A 3 8.39 -7.17 4.50
N SER A 4 9.59 -6.60 4.58
CA SER A 4 9.78 -5.16 4.68
C SER A 4 10.90 -4.73 3.74
N ALA A 5 10.75 -3.53 3.23
CA ALA A 5 11.78 -2.81 2.51
C ALA A 5 12.28 -1.67 3.40
N GLY A 6 13.59 -1.43 3.40
CA GLY A 6 14.25 -0.53 4.33
C GLY A 6 14.99 0.63 3.66
N HIS A 7 15.10 1.74 4.37
CA HIS A 7 15.98 2.86 3.99
C HIS A 7 17.47 2.48 4.10
N ASP A 8 17.81 1.29 4.56
CA ASP A 8 19.16 0.74 4.53
C ASP A 8 19.45 -0.04 3.22
N GLY A 9 18.56 0.08 2.22
CA GLY A 9 18.69 -0.59 0.93
C GLY A 9 18.51 -2.12 1.01
N ARG A 10 17.81 -2.59 2.05
CA ARG A 10 17.63 -4.01 2.32
C ARG A 10 16.16 -4.41 2.44
N VAL A 11 15.76 -5.33 1.57
CA VAL A 11 14.58 -6.15 1.81
C VAL A 11 14.90 -7.25 2.80
N ARG A 12 14.01 -7.41 3.76
CA ARG A 12 14.02 -8.50 4.73
C ARG A 12 12.71 -9.25 4.65
N ALA A 13 12.79 -10.55 4.87
CA ALA A 13 11.61 -11.38 4.99
C ALA A 13 11.67 -12.24 6.25
N TRP A 14 10.51 -12.45 6.85
CA TRP A 14 10.33 -13.22 8.08
C TRP A 14 9.31 -14.31 7.86
N ASP A 15 9.63 -15.53 8.27
CA ASP A 15 8.68 -16.63 8.34
C ASP A 15 8.34 -16.95 9.80
N PHE A 16 7.14 -16.56 10.22
CA PHE A 16 6.64 -16.82 11.58
C PHE A 16 6.40 -18.30 11.87
N ARG A 17 6.46 -19.17 10.86
CA ARG A 17 6.30 -20.62 11.02
C ARG A 17 7.58 -21.30 11.55
N CYS A 18 8.74 -20.66 11.42
CA CYS A 18 10.00 -21.20 11.91
C CYS A 18 10.10 -21.03 13.44
N ARG A 19 9.93 -22.12 14.21
CA ARG A 19 10.23 -22.14 15.66
C ARG A 19 11.72 -21.86 15.84
N GLY A 20 12.06 -20.86 16.65
CA GLY A 20 13.44 -20.63 17.07
C GLY A 20 14.00 -21.88 17.75
N GLY A 21 15.11 -22.39 17.24
CA GLY A 21 15.88 -23.46 17.88
C GLY A 21 16.57 -22.91 19.13
N GLY A 22 15.85 -22.89 20.25
CA GLY A 22 16.41 -22.70 21.58
C GLY A 22 16.11 -23.95 22.40
N GLY A 23 17.11 -24.84 22.53
CA GLY A 23 17.01 -25.97 23.43
C GLY A 23 17.02 -25.52 24.89
N GLY A 24 16.19 -26.18 25.70
CA GLY A 24 16.35 -26.22 27.16
C GLY A 24 15.30 -25.50 27.99
N GLY A 25 14.25 -26.23 28.37
CA GLY A 25 13.72 -26.23 29.74
C GLY A 25 12.82 -25.08 30.22
N GLY A 26 11.52 -25.38 30.30
CA GLY A 26 10.67 -24.94 31.42
C GLY A 26 9.94 -23.59 31.31
N GLY A 27 8.64 -23.65 31.03
CA GLY A 27 7.64 -22.74 31.59
C GLY A 27 7.55 -21.30 31.04
N ALA A 28 6.43 -21.03 30.36
CA ALA A 28 5.82 -19.72 30.08
C ALA A 28 6.49 -18.78 29.04
N SER A 29 5.61 -18.17 28.22
CA SER A 29 5.86 -17.25 27.10
C SER A 29 6.47 -17.89 25.84
N LEU A 30 5.62 -18.18 24.85
CA LEU A 30 6.03 -18.42 23.46
C LEU A 30 6.58 -17.11 22.87
N SER A 31 7.84 -16.80 23.16
CA SER A 31 8.58 -15.73 22.52
C SER A 31 8.88 -16.13 21.07
N TYR A 32 8.02 -15.69 20.14
CA TYR A 32 8.29 -15.78 18.71
C TYR A 32 9.31 -14.68 18.34
N SER A 33 10.61 -14.97 18.43
CA SER A 33 11.60 -14.12 17.76
C SER A 33 11.53 -14.41 16.27
N ALA A 34 10.81 -13.58 15.51
CA ALA A 34 10.93 -13.57 14.06
C ALA A 34 12.34 -13.04 13.70
N ALA A 35 13.33 -13.92 13.62
CA ALA A 35 14.58 -13.58 12.96
C ALA A 35 14.32 -13.46 11.44
N ALA A 36 15.00 -12.54 10.77
CA ALA A 36 14.89 -12.43 9.31
C ALA A 36 15.32 -13.77 8.69
N ALA A 37 14.42 -14.42 7.96
CA ALA A 37 14.70 -15.66 7.24
C ALA A 37 15.76 -15.44 6.14
N TRP A 38 15.82 -14.21 5.61
CA TRP A 38 16.90 -13.74 4.75
C TRP A 38 16.89 -12.20 4.68
N SER A 39 17.99 -11.63 4.19
CA SER A 39 18.13 -10.22 3.82
C SER A 39 18.91 -10.13 2.51
N ALA A 40 18.43 -9.35 1.54
CA ALA A 40 19.20 -9.02 0.34
C ALA A 40 19.39 -7.52 0.26
N GLY A 41 20.64 -7.10 0.01
CA GLY A 41 20.91 -5.74 -0.41
C GLY A 41 20.56 -5.60 -1.88
N LEU A 42 19.65 -4.69 -2.20
CA LEU A 42 19.15 -4.53 -3.56
C LEU A 42 20.00 -3.58 -4.39
N THR A 43 20.59 -2.55 -3.77
CA THR A 43 21.64 -1.64 -4.29
C THR A 43 21.98 -0.65 -3.14
N SER A 44 22.76 0.42 -3.39
CA SER A 44 22.90 1.56 -2.46
C SER A 44 21.70 2.52 -2.45
N ALA A 45 20.58 2.12 -3.05
CA ALA A 45 19.35 2.93 -3.14
C ALA A 45 18.47 2.69 -1.92
N ASN A 46 17.73 3.71 -1.50
CA ASN A 46 16.76 3.55 -0.43
C ASN A 46 15.47 2.96 -0.98
N GLU A 47 14.99 1.91 -0.32
CA GLU A 47 13.75 1.28 -0.71
C GLU A 47 12.57 2.01 -0.05
N ARG A 48 11.57 2.38 -0.85
CA ARG A 48 10.43 3.17 -0.37
C ARG A 48 9.12 2.40 -0.38
N ALA A 49 8.98 1.45 -1.29
CA ALA A 49 7.75 0.69 -1.43
C ALA A 49 8.06 -0.75 -1.81
N ALA A 50 7.33 -1.69 -1.23
CA ALA A 50 7.36 -3.08 -1.64
C ALA A 50 5.94 -3.63 -1.84
N SER A 51 5.82 -4.56 -2.76
CA SER A 51 4.60 -5.34 -2.98
C SER A 51 4.95 -6.78 -3.30
N VAL A 52 4.10 -7.70 -2.88
CA VAL A 52 4.25 -9.13 -3.09
C VAL A 52 3.16 -9.59 -4.04
N GLY A 53 3.54 -10.28 -5.11
CA GLY A 53 2.68 -10.81 -6.15
C GLY A 53 2.85 -12.32 -6.33
N TYR A 54 2.05 -12.90 -7.23
CA TYR A 54 2.15 -14.31 -7.64
C TYR A 54 2.19 -15.30 -6.45
N GLY A 55 1.31 -15.09 -5.47
CA GLY A 55 1.23 -15.97 -4.28
C GLY A 55 2.49 -15.96 -3.40
N GLY A 56 3.29 -14.88 -3.44
CA GLY A 56 4.55 -14.79 -2.68
C GLY A 56 5.79 -15.16 -3.48
N ALA A 57 5.65 -15.55 -4.75
CA ALA A 57 6.77 -15.93 -5.60
C ALA A 57 7.58 -14.74 -6.13
N LEU A 58 6.97 -13.56 -6.21
CA LEU A 58 7.58 -12.37 -6.79
C LEU A 58 7.37 -11.17 -5.87
N VAL A 59 8.42 -10.39 -5.70
CA VAL A 59 8.42 -9.17 -4.89
C VAL A 59 8.92 -8.04 -5.77
N ALA A 60 8.15 -6.98 -5.85
CA ALA A 60 8.54 -5.74 -6.52
C ALA A 60 8.90 -4.70 -5.46
N VAL A 61 9.99 -3.96 -5.70
CA VAL A 61 10.50 -2.93 -4.78
C VAL A 61 10.79 -1.66 -5.56
N GLY A 62 10.12 -0.57 -5.18
CA GLY A 62 10.40 0.77 -5.66
C GLY A 62 11.50 1.43 -4.84
N THR A 63 12.39 2.15 -5.53
CA THR A 63 13.57 2.81 -4.94
C THR A 63 13.59 4.31 -5.27
N ASP A 64 14.46 5.04 -4.58
CA ASP A 64 14.77 6.46 -4.81
C ASP A 64 15.73 6.72 -5.99
N MET A 65 15.97 5.70 -6.82
CA MET A 65 16.76 5.81 -8.05
C MET A 65 15.89 5.54 -9.28
N SER A 66 14.60 5.90 -9.20
CA SER A 66 13.61 5.71 -10.26
C SER A 66 13.48 4.26 -10.77
N ARG A 67 13.88 3.29 -9.93
CA ARG A 67 13.98 1.88 -10.28
C ARG A 67 12.95 1.04 -9.54
N VAL A 68 12.39 0.05 -10.26
CA VAL A 68 11.60 -1.05 -9.71
C VAL A 68 12.38 -2.34 -9.82
N SER A 69 12.78 -2.94 -8.70
CA SER A 69 13.53 -4.20 -8.68
C SER A 69 12.64 -5.40 -8.34
N PHE A 70 12.92 -6.54 -8.98
CA PHE A 70 12.16 -7.78 -8.83
C PHE A 70 12.96 -8.85 -8.10
N LEU A 71 12.36 -9.48 -7.09
CA LEU A 71 12.99 -10.52 -6.32
C LEU A 71 12.14 -11.78 -6.24
N ASP A 72 12.79 -12.93 -6.25
CA ASP A 72 12.22 -14.19 -5.77
C ASP A 72 12.71 -14.46 -4.34
N PRO A 73 11.87 -14.28 -3.31
CA PRO A 73 12.26 -14.48 -1.92
C PRO A 73 12.68 -15.93 -1.63
N ARG A 74 12.29 -16.89 -2.48
CA ARG A 74 12.61 -18.33 -2.32
C ARG A 74 14.05 -18.64 -2.76
N ARG A 75 14.64 -17.82 -3.63
CA ARG A 75 16.05 -17.93 -4.04
C ARG A 75 17.02 -17.41 -2.98
N ALA A 76 16.52 -16.69 -1.97
CA ALA A 76 17.35 -16.21 -0.87
C ALA A 76 17.67 -17.33 0.15
N THR A 77 16.76 -18.28 0.34
CA THR A 77 16.93 -19.38 1.32
C THR A 77 17.93 -20.45 0.87
N SER A 78 18.34 -20.47 -0.41
CA SER A 78 19.40 -21.36 -0.91
C SER A 78 20.82 -20.86 -0.61
N MET A 79 20.99 -19.70 0.03
CA MET A 79 22.29 -19.10 0.36
C MET A 79 22.85 -19.53 1.73
N GLY A 80 22.15 -20.41 2.47
CA GLY A 80 22.55 -20.89 3.81
C GLY A 80 23.73 -21.87 3.84
N GLY A 81 24.34 -22.20 2.71
CA GLY A 81 25.57 -22.99 2.62
C GLY A 81 26.35 -22.54 1.40
N GLY A 82 27.64 -22.23 1.57
CA GLY A 82 28.48 -21.61 0.53
C GLY A 82 28.29 -22.25 -0.85
N GLY A 83 27.80 -21.47 -1.82
CA GLY A 83 27.60 -21.94 -3.18
C GLY A 83 26.99 -20.85 -4.05
N GLY A 84 27.69 -20.48 -5.14
CA GLY A 84 27.38 -19.40 -6.07
C GLY A 84 26.13 -19.61 -6.93
N GLY A 85 24.97 -19.86 -6.31
CA GLY A 85 23.68 -19.81 -6.98
C GLY A 85 23.25 -18.37 -7.31
N PRO A 86 22.34 -18.17 -8.27
CA PRO A 86 21.81 -16.85 -8.58
C PRO A 86 21.09 -16.29 -7.35
N GLY A 87 21.44 -15.06 -6.96
CA GLY A 87 20.82 -14.38 -5.83
C GLY A 87 19.32 -14.13 -6.02
N PRO A 88 18.64 -13.55 -5.00
CA PRO A 88 17.20 -13.33 -5.05
C PRO A 88 16.75 -12.31 -6.09
N LEU A 89 17.64 -11.43 -6.56
CA LEU A 89 17.34 -10.44 -7.61
C LEU A 89 17.12 -11.14 -8.96
N LEU A 90 15.98 -10.87 -9.58
CA LEU A 90 15.60 -11.40 -10.90
C LEU A 90 15.83 -10.40 -12.03
N GLY A 91 15.69 -9.11 -11.75
CA GLY A 91 15.75 -8.04 -12.76
C GLY A 91 15.26 -6.71 -12.20
N SER A 92 15.20 -5.68 -13.05
CA SER A 92 14.67 -4.37 -12.70
C SER A 92 14.10 -3.64 -13.92
N TYR A 93 13.14 -2.75 -13.66
CA TYR A 93 12.72 -1.70 -14.58
C TYR A 93 13.42 -0.41 -14.17
N VAL A 94 14.04 0.28 -15.13
CA VAL A 94 14.93 1.43 -14.88
C VAL A 94 14.55 2.66 -15.68
N ASP A 95 13.71 2.51 -16.71
CA ASP A 95 13.31 3.59 -17.61
C ASP A 95 11.82 3.99 -17.43
N ALA A 96 11.09 3.29 -16.57
CA ALA A 96 9.68 3.53 -16.28
C ALA A 96 9.41 4.90 -15.64
N HIS A 97 10.34 5.41 -14.84
CA HIS A 97 10.16 6.63 -14.05
C HIS A 97 11.38 7.54 -14.14
N MET A 98 11.13 8.84 -13.97
CA MET A 98 12.19 9.86 -13.97
C MET A 98 12.54 10.35 -12.57
N ASP A 99 11.76 9.95 -11.58
CA ASP A 99 11.93 10.32 -10.17
C ASP A 99 11.59 9.12 -9.25
N ASP A 100 11.79 9.30 -7.95
CA ASP A 100 11.57 8.34 -6.87
C ASP A 100 10.29 7.51 -7.05
N VAL A 101 10.43 6.17 -7.01
CA VAL A 101 9.27 5.28 -7.01
C VAL A 101 8.63 5.27 -5.62
N SER A 102 7.50 5.95 -5.51
CA SER A 102 6.78 6.19 -4.26
C SER A 102 5.89 5.04 -3.81
N CYS A 103 5.37 4.25 -4.74
CA CYS A 103 4.54 3.08 -4.46
C CYS A 103 4.68 2.01 -5.56
N VAL A 104 4.63 0.75 -5.17
CA VAL A 104 4.46 -0.39 -6.09
C VAL A 104 3.33 -1.28 -5.57
N ARG A 105 2.48 -1.76 -6.47
CA ARG A 105 1.31 -2.60 -6.13
C ARG A 105 1.05 -3.64 -7.21
N PHE A 106 1.04 -4.91 -6.82
CA PHE A 106 0.45 -5.96 -7.65
C PHE A 106 -1.08 -5.86 -7.58
N GLY A 107 -1.73 -6.04 -8.73
CA GLY A 107 -3.17 -6.14 -8.89
C GLY A 107 -3.54 -7.40 -9.65
N ASN A 108 -4.64 -8.04 -9.27
CA ASN A 108 -5.25 -9.11 -10.06
C ASN A 108 -6.42 -8.49 -10.82
N ALA A 109 -6.20 -8.20 -12.10
CA ALA A 109 -7.23 -7.61 -12.94
C ALA A 109 -7.88 -8.68 -13.81
N VAL A 110 -9.19 -8.63 -13.92
CA VAL A 110 -9.99 -9.50 -14.77
C VAL A 110 -10.32 -8.69 -16.02
N GLY A 111 -9.45 -8.77 -17.03
CA GLY A 111 -9.75 -8.28 -18.38
C GLY A 111 -10.51 -9.35 -19.18
N GLY A 112 -11.15 -8.96 -20.30
CA GLY A 112 -12.03 -9.78 -21.15
C GLY A 112 -11.48 -11.08 -21.79
N GLY A 113 -10.50 -11.73 -21.17
CA GLY A 113 -9.97 -13.05 -21.52
C GLY A 113 -9.38 -13.85 -20.34
N GLY A 114 -9.59 -13.41 -19.09
CA GLY A 114 -9.11 -14.13 -17.89
C GLY A 114 -8.45 -13.21 -16.85
N GLY A 115 -8.17 -13.76 -15.67
CA GLY A 115 -7.44 -13.05 -14.62
C GLY A 115 -5.96 -12.88 -15.00
N ARG A 116 -5.48 -11.64 -14.99
CA ARG A 116 -4.08 -11.25 -15.20
C ARG A 116 -3.53 -10.56 -13.97
N THR A 117 -2.32 -10.92 -13.57
CA THR A 117 -1.59 -10.17 -12.53
C THR A 117 -0.79 -9.06 -13.21
N VAL A 118 -0.99 -7.83 -12.78
CA VAL A 118 -0.27 -6.63 -13.25
C VAL A 118 0.46 -5.97 -12.10
N LEU A 119 1.47 -5.16 -12.42
CA LEU A 119 2.17 -4.33 -11.47
C LEU A 119 1.97 -2.86 -11.82
N ALA A 120 1.44 -2.08 -10.89
CA ALA A 120 1.48 -0.62 -10.96
C ALA A 120 2.65 -0.08 -10.15
N SER A 121 3.48 0.75 -10.75
CA SER A 121 4.47 1.60 -10.08
C SER A 121 4.06 3.06 -10.17
N THR A 122 4.23 3.81 -9.09
CA THR A 122 3.93 5.24 -9.04
C THR A 122 5.17 6.00 -8.61
N SER A 123 5.30 7.24 -9.08
CA SER A 123 6.48 8.06 -8.79
C SER A 123 6.13 9.50 -8.43
N GLU A 124 7.13 10.18 -7.87
CA GLU A 124 7.14 11.63 -7.67
C GLU A 124 7.11 12.41 -9.00
N ASP A 125 7.42 11.77 -10.13
CA ASP A 125 7.28 12.33 -11.48
C ASP A 125 5.81 12.58 -11.90
N GLY A 126 4.84 12.13 -11.09
CA GLY A 126 3.42 12.32 -11.33
C GLY A 126 2.80 11.31 -12.30
N LEU A 127 3.47 10.18 -12.53
CA LEU A 127 2.98 9.09 -13.36
C LEU A 127 2.63 7.85 -12.52
N ILE A 128 1.71 7.07 -13.07
CA ILE A 128 1.55 5.66 -12.74
C ILE A 128 1.86 4.87 -13.99
N VAL A 129 2.78 3.92 -13.91
CA VAL A 129 3.11 3.02 -15.01
C VAL A 129 2.65 1.62 -14.66
N VAL A 130 1.91 1.00 -15.58
CA VAL A 130 1.38 -0.36 -15.39
C VAL A 130 2.12 -1.32 -16.30
N HIS A 131 2.67 -2.37 -15.70
CA HIS A 131 3.44 -3.40 -16.37
C HIS A 131 2.80 -4.79 -16.22
N ASP A 132 3.01 -5.64 -17.23
CA ASP A 132 2.79 -7.08 -17.19
C ASP A 132 4.12 -7.77 -16.82
N PRO A 133 4.29 -8.22 -15.56
CA PRO A 133 5.53 -8.80 -15.07
C PRO A 133 5.85 -10.17 -15.69
N THR A 134 4.95 -10.75 -16.51
CA THR A 134 5.22 -11.99 -17.23
C THR A 134 6.08 -11.79 -18.47
N MET A 135 6.22 -10.54 -18.92
CA MET A 135 6.99 -10.20 -20.11
C MET A 135 8.50 -10.11 -19.80
N PRO A 136 9.37 -10.50 -20.75
CA PRO A 136 10.81 -10.64 -20.50
C PRO A 136 11.57 -9.31 -20.47
N THR A 137 11.04 -8.24 -21.04
CA THR A 137 11.69 -6.91 -21.07
C THR A 137 10.72 -5.84 -20.60
N GLU A 138 11.27 -4.72 -20.11
CA GLU A 138 10.52 -3.57 -19.60
C GLU A 138 9.59 -2.99 -20.67
N GLU A 139 10.07 -2.81 -21.90
CA GLU A 139 9.32 -2.21 -23.01
C GLU A 139 8.14 -3.09 -23.44
N ARG A 140 8.33 -4.42 -23.39
CA ARG A 140 7.25 -5.38 -23.68
C ARG A 140 6.27 -5.53 -22.52
N ALA A 141 6.74 -5.31 -21.30
CA ALA A 141 5.92 -5.36 -20.11
C ALA A 141 5.00 -4.13 -20.03
N LEU A 142 5.37 -3.00 -20.62
CA LEU A 142 4.58 -1.78 -20.57
C LEU A 142 3.16 -1.99 -21.15
N ILE A 143 2.15 -1.69 -20.34
CA ILE A 143 0.75 -1.72 -20.75
C ILE A 143 0.24 -0.30 -20.96
N SER A 144 0.44 0.56 -19.97
CA SER A 144 -0.13 1.91 -19.94
C SER A 144 0.69 2.84 -19.05
N VAL A 145 0.59 4.13 -19.38
CA VAL A 145 1.15 5.23 -18.59
C VAL A 145 0.01 6.20 -18.27
N LEU A 146 -0.26 6.40 -17.00
CA LEU A 146 -1.34 7.25 -16.51
C LEU A 146 -0.75 8.56 -16.02
N ASN A 147 -1.14 9.66 -16.66
CA ASN A 147 -0.73 11.00 -16.27
C ASN A 147 -1.61 11.52 -15.12
N VAL A 148 -1.04 11.51 -13.91
CA VAL A 148 -1.67 12.11 -12.71
C VAL A 148 -1.36 13.60 -12.64
N GLY A 149 -0.18 14.00 -13.12
CA GLY A 149 0.24 15.41 -13.24
C GLY A 149 0.69 16.02 -11.91
N SER A 150 0.81 15.21 -10.85
CA SER A 150 1.30 15.63 -9.54
C SER A 150 1.90 14.42 -8.82
N PRO A 151 2.94 14.60 -7.98
CA PRO A 151 3.60 13.51 -7.28
C PRO A 151 2.61 12.56 -6.60
N VAL A 152 2.69 11.27 -6.97
CA VAL A 152 1.72 10.27 -6.51
C VAL A 152 2.18 9.74 -5.16
N ARG A 153 1.34 9.88 -4.14
CA ARG A 153 1.61 9.35 -2.80
C ARG A 153 1.25 7.88 -2.68
N ARG A 154 0.11 7.49 -3.26
CA ARG A 154 -0.39 6.11 -3.19
C ARG A 154 -1.30 5.81 -4.36
N ALA A 155 -1.27 4.57 -4.80
CA ALA A 155 -2.26 4.02 -5.72
C ALA A 155 -2.72 2.64 -5.27
N GLY A 156 -3.85 2.19 -5.80
CA GLY A 156 -4.38 0.86 -5.57
C GLY A 156 -5.46 0.50 -6.59
N PHE A 157 -5.55 -0.80 -6.88
CA PHE A 157 -6.58 -1.35 -7.76
C PHE A 157 -7.93 -1.41 -7.04
N PHE A 158 -9.02 -1.27 -7.80
CA PHE A 158 -10.39 -1.37 -7.31
C PHE A 158 -11.35 -1.79 -8.42
N GLY A 159 -12.58 -2.15 -8.03
CA GLY A 159 -13.66 -2.55 -8.93
C GLY A 159 -13.92 -4.06 -8.87
N PRO A 160 -15.14 -4.53 -9.20
CA PRO A 160 -15.49 -5.95 -9.16
C PRO A 160 -14.54 -6.85 -9.95
N GLY A 161 -13.99 -6.35 -11.07
CA GLY A 161 -12.98 -7.02 -11.88
C GLY A 161 -11.57 -6.48 -11.67
N GLY A 162 -11.35 -5.56 -10.74
CA GLY A 162 -10.07 -4.86 -10.61
C GLY A 162 -9.76 -3.99 -11.83
N GLU A 163 -10.77 -3.47 -12.52
CA GLU A 163 -10.69 -2.65 -13.74
C GLU A 163 -10.22 -1.21 -13.49
N GLY A 164 -10.33 -0.74 -12.24
CA GLY A 164 -9.98 0.61 -11.83
C GLY A 164 -8.65 0.67 -11.09
N ILE A 165 -7.97 1.81 -11.20
CA ILE A 165 -6.86 2.20 -10.33
C ILE A 165 -7.08 3.63 -9.85
N TYR A 166 -6.94 3.86 -8.55
CA TYR A 166 -6.99 5.19 -7.96
C TYR A 166 -5.58 5.72 -7.74
N ALA A 167 -5.43 7.04 -7.79
CA ALA A 167 -4.21 7.77 -7.47
C ALA A 167 -4.53 8.81 -6.40
N LEU A 168 -3.85 8.74 -5.26
CA LEU A 168 -3.81 9.80 -4.25
C LEU A 168 -2.49 10.54 -4.42
N THR A 169 -2.55 11.86 -4.62
CA THR A 169 -1.36 12.71 -4.78
C THR A 169 -0.88 13.27 -3.44
N ARG A 170 0.35 13.79 -3.41
CA ARG A 170 0.86 14.55 -2.26
C ARG A 170 0.13 15.87 -2.02
N SER A 171 -0.48 16.42 -3.07
CA SER A 171 -1.29 17.65 -3.05
C SER A 171 -2.76 17.40 -2.66
N GLU A 172 -3.08 16.25 -2.07
CA GLU A 172 -4.42 15.91 -1.57
C GLU A 172 -5.51 15.90 -2.66
N THR A 173 -5.12 15.56 -3.88
CA THR A 173 -6.06 15.26 -4.96
C THR A 173 -6.20 13.76 -5.13
N MET A 174 -7.36 13.33 -5.60
CA MET A 174 -7.60 11.94 -5.96
C MET A 174 -8.15 11.85 -7.37
N SER A 175 -7.59 10.97 -8.18
CA SER A 175 -8.12 10.64 -9.50
C SER A 175 -8.28 9.14 -9.63
N ALA A 176 -9.16 8.71 -10.53
CA ALA A 176 -9.42 7.32 -10.82
C ALA A 176 -9.34 7.09 -12.33
N TYR A 177 -8.78 5.95 -12.72
CA TYR A 177 -8.50 5.60 -14.10
C TYR A 177 -8.86 4.15 -14.38
N HIS A 178 -9.11 3.83 -15.65
CA HIS A 178 -8.97 2.47 -16.15
C HIS A 178 -7.47 2.17 -16.28
N TRP A 179 -6.98 1.12 -15.62
CA TRP A 179 -5.55 0.85 -15.58
C TRP A 179 -5.00 0.33 -16.92
N ASP A 180 -5.82 -0.26 -17.77
CA ASP A 180 -5.41 -0.87 -19.04
C ASP A 180 -5.27 0.16 -20.17
N SER A 181 -6.24 1.05 -20.29
CA SER A 181 -6.29 2.11 -21.30
C SER A 181 -5.65 3.42 -20.84
N GLY A 182 -5.46 3.60 -19.54
CA GLY A 182 -5.01 4.85 -18.93
C GLY A 182 -6.08 5.96 -18.96
N GLN A 183 -7.33 5.65 -19.33
CA GLN A 183 -8.41 6.62 -19.38
C GLN A 183 -8.75 7.12 -17.97
N LYS A 184 -8.65 8.44 -17.75
CA LYS A 184 -9.11 9.08 -16.52
C LYS A 184 -10.63 9.07 -16.47
N VAL A 185 -11.18 8.41 -15.44
CA VAL A 185 -12.63 8.29 -15.21
C VAL A 185 -13.12 9.39 -14.29
N ARG A 186 -12.35 9.74 -13.26
CA ARG A 186 -12.69 10.79 -12.29
C ARG A 186 -11.47 11.58 -11.85
N ASP A 187 -11.72 12.83 -11.52
CA ASP A 187 -10.75 13.74 -10.92
C ASP A 187 -11.43 14.52 -9.79
N VAL A 188 -10.89 14.43 -8.59
CA VAL A 188 -11.37 15.10 -7.38
C VAL A 188 -10.21 15.94 -6.86
N GLY A 189 -10.02 17.12 -7.48
CA GLY A 189 -8.75 17.85 -7.32
C GLY A 189 -8.72 19.35 -7.64
N GLY A 190 -9.86 20.05 -7.82
CA GLY A 190 -9.86 21.51 -8.06
C GLY A 190 -10.33 22.35 -6.86
N GLY A 191 -9.50 23.30 -6.39
CA GLY A 191 -9.84 24.44 -5.49
C GLY A 191 -10.21 24.12 -4.03
N ALA A 192 -10.80 22.96 -3.78
CA ALA A 192 -11.29 22.50 -2.48
C ALA A 192 -10.82 21.08 -2.12
N GLY A 193 -10.44 20.31 -3.15
CA GLY A 193 -9.79 18.99 -3.06
C GLY A 193 -10.64 17.87 -2.47
N LEU A 194 -10.02 16.69 -2.42
CA LEU A 194 -10.53 15.49 -1.74
C LEU A 194 -10.87 15.76 -0.27
N ARG A 195 -10.11 16.64 0.39
CA ARG A 195 -10.33 17.04 1.77
C ARG A 195 -11.71 17.63 1.99
N ARG A 196 -12.14 18.60 1.17
CA ARG A 196 -13.47 19.20 1.34
C ARG A 196 -14.57 18.17 1.12
N THR A 197 -14.45 17.35 0.06
CA THR A 197 -15.44 16.29 -0.23
C THR A 197 -15.63 15.34 0.95
N LEU A 198 -14.54 14.89 1.59
CA LEU A 198 -14.62 14.00 2.74
C LEU A 198 -14.98 14.72 4.04
N SER A 199 -14.66 16.02 4.17
CA SER A 199 -15.10 16.84 5.30
C SER A 199 -16.60 17.09 5.29
N ASP A 200 -17.16 17.43 4.12
CA ASP A 200 -18.59 17.73 3.95
C ASP A 200 -19.45 16.49 4.20
N ALA A 201 -18.90 15.30 3.93
CA ALA A 201 -19.52 14.02 4.26
C ALA A 201 -19.34 13.61 5.76
N GLY A 202 -18.80 14.50 6.59
CA GLY A 202 -18.64 14.32 8.04
C GLY A 202 -17.42 13.49 8.45
N GLY A 203 -16.50 13.20 7.54
CA GLY A 203 -15.31 12.40 7.78
C GLY A 203 -14.14 13.21 8.32
N HIS A 204 -13.17 13.50 7.44
CA HIS A 204 -11.90 14.11 7.82
C HIS A 204 -11.98 15.63 7.94
N ARG A 205 -11.24 16.20 8.89
CA ARG A 205 -10.97 17.65 9.05
C ARG A 205 -9.55 18.04 8.63
N GLY A 206 -8.74 17.06 8.26
CA GLY A 206 -7.35 17.24 7.84
C GLY A 206 -7.06 16.49 6.54
N CYS A 207 -5.80 16.57 6.13
CA CYS A 207 -5.29 16.00 4.91
C CYS A 207 -5.39 14.48 4.94
N ILE A 208 -5.89 13.85 3.87
CA ILE A 208 -6.00 12.40 3.79
C ILE A 208 -4.66 11.84 3.31
N ARG A 209 -4.12 10.89 4.06
CA ARG A 209 -2.79 10.31 3.83
C ARG A 209 -2.83 8.89 3.30
N ASP A 210 -3.94 8.18 3.53
CA ASP A 210 -4.07 6.80 3.12
C ASP A 210 -5.52 6.38 2.80
N PHE A 211 -5.65 5.41 1.91
CA PHE A 211 -6.86 4.70 1.51
C PHE A 211 -6.59 3.19 1.54
N GLY A 212 -7.51 2.45 2.14
CA GLY A 212 -7.51 0.98 2.11
C GLY A 212 -8.91 0.44 1.88
N TRP A 213 -9.07 -0.43 0.89
CA TRP A 213 -10.29 -1.21 0.71
C TRP A 213 -10.36 -2.31 1.76
N ILE A 214 -11.52 -2.47 2.42
CA ILE A 214 -11.68 -3.50 3.47
C ILE A 214 -11.62 -4.91 2.85
N ASP A 215 -12.13 -5.08 1.63
CA ASP A 215 -12.19 -6.37 0.93
C ASP A 215 -11.15 -6.48 -0.20
N GLY A 216 -10.04 -5.73 -0.13
CA GLY A 216 -9.00 -5.75 -1.16
C GLY A 216 -9.43 -5.20 -2.52
N GLY A 217 -10.59 -4.54 -2.61
CA GLY A 217 -11.10 -3.89 -3.82
C GLY A 217 -11.93 -4.80 -4.73
N GLY A 218 -11.96 -6.12 -4.49
CA GLY A 218 -12.72 -7.10 -5.26
C GLY A 218 -14.23 -7.01 -5.00
N GLY A 219 -14.88 -6.01 -5.59
CA GLY A 219 -16.30 -5.68 -5.38
C GLY A 219 -16.58 -4.87 -4.11
N GLY A 220 -15.54 -4.53 -3.34
CA GLY A 220 -15.63 -3.88 -2.05
C GLY A 220 -16.38 -2.56 -2.11
N ARG A 221 -17.48 -2.46 -1.37
CA ARG A 221 -18.26 -1.22 -1.20
C ARG A 221 -17.82 -0.44 0.03
N ARG A 222 -16.73 -0.87 0.68
CA ARG A 222 -16.23 -0.22 1.89
C ARG A 222 -14.76 0.09 1.82
N LEU A 223 -14.43 1.32 2.15
CA LEU A 223 -13.07 1.81 2.21
C LEU A 223 -12.82 2.50 3.55
N VAL A 224 -11.58 2.46 3.99
CA VAL A 224 -11.09 3.19 5.16
C VAL A 224 -10.12 4.25 4.69
N THR A 225 -10.25 5.45 5.22
CA THR A 225 -9.30 6.54 5.03
C THR A 225 -8.64 6.93 6.35
N GLY A 226 -7.35 7.25 6.28
CA GLY A 226 -6.59 7.82 7.39
C GLY A 226 -6.13 9.23 7.08
N GLY A 227 -6.26 10.15 8.04
CA GLY A 227 -5.91 11.55 7.87
C GLY A 227 -5.04 12.12 8.99
N GLU A 228 -4.48 13.30 8.76
CA GLU A 228 -3.65 14.03 9.73
C GLU A 228 -4.42 14.57 10.94
N ASP A 229 -5.74 14.50 10.87
CA ASP A 229 -6.65 14.84 11.97
C ASP A 229 -6.78 13.73 13.02
N ALA A 230 -5.89 12.73 12.97
CA ALA A 230 -5.91 11.53 13.80
C ALA A 230 -7.23 10.76 13.73
N ARG A 231 -7.94 10.85 12.59
CA ARG A 231 -9.16 10.07 12.33
C ARG A 231 -8.88 8.91 11.40
N LEU A 232 -9.57 7.82 11.68
CA LEU A 232 -9.89 6.79 10.70
C LEU A 232 -11.39 6.92 10.38
N CYS A 233 -11.73 6.95 9.11
CA CYS A 233 -13.10 7.01 8.64
C CYS A 233 -13.40 5.78 7.77
N GLU A 234 -14.43 5.02 8.13
CA GLU A 234 -14.98 3.98 7.27
C GLU A 234 -16.11 4.58 6.43
N TRP A 235 -16.08 4.31 5.13
CA TRP A 235 -17.07 4.75 4.16
C TRP A 235 -17.78 3.56 3.58
N ASP A 236 -19.11 3.57 3.64
CA ASP A 236 -19.96 2.57 3.03
C ASP A 236 -20.58 3.14 1.74
N LEU A 237 -20.01 2.72 0.62
CA LEU A 237 -20.45 3.05 -0.72
C LEU A 237 -21.67 2.23 -1.16
N SER A 238 -22.11 1.23 -0.37
CA SER A 238 -23.23 0.37 -0.77
C SER A 238 -24.59 1.04 -0.74
N LYS A 239 -24.68 2.18 -0.07
CA LYS A 239 -25.90 2.96 0.11
C LYS A 239 -26.06 4.08 -0.92
N ASN A 240 -25.13 4.18 -1.84
CA ASN A 240 -25.26 5.03 -3.01
C ASN A 240 -25.78 4.19 -4.17
N ASP A 241 -27.06 4.35 -4.48
CA ASP A 241 -27.71 3.71 -5.63
C ASP A 241 -27.15 4.20 -6.99
N HIS A 242 -26.23 5.17 -6.98
CA HIS A 242 -25.47 5.66 -8.14
C HIS A 242 -24.05 5.07 -8.25
N ALA A 243 -23.66 4.12 -7.39
CA ALA A 243 -22.36 3.46 -7.45
C ALA A 243 -22.29 2.41 -8.59
N ASP A 244 -22.77 2.75 -9.77
CA ASP A 244 -22.26 2.14 -10.99
C ASP A 244 -20.84 2.66 -11.17
N VAL A 245 -19.88 1.75 -11.35
CA VAL A 245 -18.43 2.03 -11.43
C VAL A 245 -18.07 3.00 -12.59
N VAL A 246 -19.04 3.37 -13.43
CA VAL A 246 -18.86 4.23 -14.62
C VAL A 246 -19.96 5.31 -14.74
N GLY A 247 -20.81 5.52 -13.73
CA GLY A 247 -21.97 6.44 -13.80
C GLY A 247 -21.79 7.75 -13.03
N GLY A 248 -22.14 8.88 -13.65
CA GLY A 248 -22.10 10.24 -13.07
C GLY A 248 -22.95 10.42 -11.81
N GLY A 249 -22.49 11.28 -10.90
CA GLY A 249 -23.25 11.75 -9.73
C GLY A 249 -22.57 11.47 -8.39
N ALA A 250 -22.12 12.51 -7.70
CA ALA A 250 -21.67 12.42 -6.32
C ALA A 250 -22.89 12.58 -5.39
N SER A 251 -23.34 11.50 -4.76
CA SER A 251 -24.17 11.54 -3.56
C SER A 251 -23.41 10.95 -2.37
N GLY A 252 -23.66 11.47 -1.17
CA GLY A 252 -22.78 11.33 -0.02
C GLY A 252 -22.90 9.99 0.72
N GLY A 253 -21.82 9.20 0.70
CA GLY A 253 -21.63 8.12 1.67
C GLY A 253 -21.42 8.70 3.08
N ARG A 254 -22.12 8.16 4.09
CA ARG A 254 -22.05 8.65 5.46
C ARG A 254 -20.91 7.94 6.21
N ALA A 255 -19.88 8.66 6.61
CA ALA A 255 -18.75 8.08 7.35
C ALA A 255 -19.18 7.64 8.77
N ARG A 256 -18.68 6.49 9.22
CA ARG A 256 -18.56 6.18 10.65
C ARG A 256 -17.14 6.52 11.09
N SER A 257 -17.01 7.43 12.04
CA SER A 257 -15.71 7.83 12.63
C SER A 257 -15.66 7.40 14.08
N THR A 258 -14.69 6.55 14.42
CA THR A 258 -14.37 6.20 15.82
C THR A 258 -13.13 6.99 16.22
N ARG A 259 -13.27 7.88 17.21
CA ARG A 259 -12.12 8.56 17.83
C ARG A 259 -11.53 7.62 18.87
N GLY A 260 -10.40 6.99 18.57
CA GLY A 260 -9.65 6.23 19.57
C GLY A 260 -9.01 7.19 20.58
N THR A 261 -9.51 7.24 21.80
CA THR A 261 -8.71 7.75 22.93
C THR A 261 -7.65 6.71 23.24
N VAL A 262 -6.39 6.99 22.87
CA VAL A 262 -5.25 6.26 23.39
C VAL A 262 -5.21 6.55 24.89
N GLY A 263 -5.65 5.58 25.69
CA GLY A 263 -5.53 5.65 27.14
C GLY A 263 -4.05 5.68 27.50
N ASN A 264 -3.62 6.78 28.11
CA ASN A 264 -2.33 6.84 28.79
C ASN A 264 -2.41 5.98 30.06
N ASP A 265 -2.19 4.67 29.91
CA ASP A 265 -1.87 3.79 31.04
C ASP A 265 -0.39 3.96 31.40
N PHE A 266 -0.05 5.15 31.92
CA PHE A 266 1.15 5.35 32.72
C PHE A 266 0.71 5.66 34.16
N GLY A 267 0.97 4.70 35.03
CA GLY A 267 0.60 4.71 36.44
C GLY A 267 1.08 5.96 37.16
N GLY A 268 0.12 6.75 37.64
CA GLY A 268 0.34 7.82 38.62
C GLY A 268 -0.59 7.61 39.81
N ARG A 269 -0.05 7.08 40.91
CA ARG A 269 -0.71 7.02 42.22
C ARG A 269 -1.22 8.42 42.61
N LYS A 270 -2.53 8.67 42.51
CA LYS A 270 -3.15 9.86 43.13
C LYS A 270 -3.47 9.55 44.59
N GLY A 271 -2.62 10.05 45.48
CA GLY A 271 -2.92 10.13 46.91
C GLY A 271 -4.14 11.02 47.17
N LYS A 272 -5.10 10.51 47.94
CA LYS A 272 -6.26 11.26 48.41
C LYS A 272 -5.80 12.35 49.39
N LYS A 273 -5.97 13.63 49.04
CA LYS A 273 -6.07 14.70 50.04
C LYS A 273 -7.54 15.14 50.13
N LYS A 274 -8.15 14.85 51.28
CA LYS A 274 -9.41 15.43 51.72
C LYS A 274 -9.16 16.89 52.08
N PHE A 275 -9.97 17.80 51.54
CA PHE A 275 -10.21 19.09 52.18
C PHE A 275 -11.72 19.23 52.35
N GLY A 276 -12.12 19.38 53.62
CA GLY A 276 -13.51 19.60 54.02
C GLY A 276 -13.94 21.03 53.72
N SER A 277 -15.21 21.16 53.36
CA SER A 277 -16.05 22.32 53.71
C SER A 277 -16.54 22.09 55.16
N PRO A 278 -16.97 23.09 55.97
CA PRO A 278 -17.44 24.44 55.59
C PRO A 278 -16.94 25.59 56.51
N TYR A 279 -16.99 26.82 56.00
CA TYR A 279 -17.77 27.99 56.46
C TYR A 279 -17.40 29.19 55.59
#